data_AF-V2QB37-F1
#
_entry.id   AF-V2QB37-F1
#
_cell.length_a   1.000
_cell.length_b   1.000
_cell.length_c   1.000
_cell.angle_alpha   90.00
_cell.angle_beta   90.00
_cell.angle_gamma   90.00
#
_symmetry.space_group_name_H-M   'P 1'
#
loop_
_entity.id
_entity.type
_entity.pdbx_description
1 polymer ?
#
loop_
_entity_poly.entity_id
_entity_poly.type
_entity_poly.pdbx_seq_one_letter_code
_entity_poly.pdbx_strand_id
1 'polypeptide(L)'
;MSNSNEKITLFSNMQMWYHKHIIHFMMIFIITGLPLISHTFSWVAYIIGVPVSVFYSNVEPIYVGIQVCRVIHRITAVLWIVTSIPFVLTMLFTKWELALRKRKDESWTAYIKEELQDMKTMYIDFNYPKRTGKYNLGQIAAGLAVIAFSLVMIVTGFILCFRVDFSTTTVSIMRLFHSIGFLVFVIFLIIHIYLAVHPVNKAGYNAMFRDGKDDLEHAKKKHPGMFIK
;
A
#
# COMPACT_ATOMS: atom_id res chain seq x y z
N MET A 1 -5.06 -2.36 40.15
CA MET A 1 -4.17 -1.57 39.31
C MET A 1 -3.76 -2.46 38.14
N SER A 2 -4.23 -2.21 36.92
CA SER A 2 -3.80 -3.00 35.76
C SER A 2 -2.33 -2.66 35.46
N ASN A 3 -1.53 -3.69 35.21
CA ASN A 3 -0.11 -3.54 34.91
C ASN A 3 0.01 -2.81 33.55
N SER A 4 0.35 -1.52 33.56
CA SER A 4 0.49 -0.68 32.36
C SER A 4 1.65 -1.09 31.44
N ASN A 5 2.29 -2.24 31.69
CA ASN A 5 3.45 -2.75 30.97
C ASN A 5 3.15 -3.99 30.12
N GLU A 6 1.91 -4.50 30.14
CA GLU A 6 1.57 -5.64 29.28
C GLU A 6 1.45 -5.19 27.83
N LYS A 7 2.30 -5.75 26.97
CA LYS A 7 2.35 -5.43 25.54
C LYS A 7 1.77 -6.56 24.70
N ILE A 8 1.03 -6.21 23.65
CA ILE A 8 0.54 -7.13 22.63
C ILE A 8 1.25 -6.89 21.30
N THR A 9 1.47 -7.95 20.53
CA THR A 9 2.01 -7.84 19.16
C THR A 9 0.86 -7.53 18.19
N LEU A 10 0.83 -6.31 17.66
CA LEU A 10 -0.12 -5.91 16.62
C LEU A 10 0.33 -6.33 15.22
N PHE A 11 1.62 -6.18 14.93
CA PHE A 11 2.22 -6.48 13.64
C PHE A 11 3.33 -7.51 13.79
N SER A 12 3.35 -8.51 12.90
CA SER A 12 4.45 -9.46 12.86
C SER A 12 5.68 -8.84 12.19
N ASN A 13 6.86 -9.41 12.46
CA ASN A 13 8.10 -9.01 11.80
C ASN A 13 7.98 -9.06 10.27
N MET A 14 7.27 -10.05 9.73
CA MET A 14 7.03 -10.17 8.29
C MET A 14 6.18 -9.02 7.74
N GLN A 15 5.12 -8.63 8.45
CA GLN A 15 4.27 -7.51 8.05
C GLN A 15 5.05 -6.19 8.05
N MET A 16 5.83 -5.94 9.10
CA MET A 16 6.68 -4.75 9.20
C MET A 16 7.78 -4.72 8.14
N TRP A 17 8.45 -5.85 7.92
CA TRP A 17 9.50 -5.98 6.91
C TRP A 17 8.94 -5.70 5.52
N TYR A 18 7.82 -6.32 5.16
CA TYR A 18 7.17 -6.08 3.87
C TYR A 18 6.72 -4.63 3.74
N HIS A 19 6.10 -4.06 4.78
CA HIS A 19 5.68 -2.65 4.79
C HIS A 19 6.84 -1.68 4.56
N LYS A 20 8.02 -1.95 5.14
CA LYS A 20 9.21 -1.10 4.90
C LYS A 20 9.70 -1.24 3.46
N HIS A 21 9.71 -2.45 2.88
CA HIS A 21 10.19 -2.65 1.51
C HIS A 21 9.20 -2.11 0.47
N ILE A 22 7.90 -2.23 0.68
CA ILE A 22 6.90 -1.68 -0.24
C ILE A 22 7.02 -0.16 -0.35
N ILE A 23 7.39 0.56 0.71
CA ILE A 23 7.65 2.01 0.65
C ILE A 23 8.78 2.30 -0.34
N HIS A 24 9.89 1.56 -0.28
CA HIS A 24 11.01 1.74 -1.22
C HIS A 24 10.58 1.46 -2.67
N PHE A 25 9.84 0.37 -2.91
CA PHE A 25 9.33 0.06 -4.24
C PHE A 25 8.39 1.15 -4.75
N MET A 26 7.46 1.64 -3.93
CA MET A 26 6.53 2.72 -4.32
C MET A 26 7.28 4.00 -4.68
N MET A 27 8.28 4.39 -3.90
CA MET A 27 9.11 5.56 -4.23
C MET A 27 9.81 5.38 -5.57
N ILE A 28 10.42 4.23 -5.82
CA ILE A 28 11.12 3.94 -7.08
C ILE A 28 10.14 3.93 -8.25
N PHE A 29 8.96 3.30 -8.12
CA PHE A 29 7.94 3.29 -9.18
C PHE A 29 7.45 4.70 -9.52
N ILE A 30 7.20 5.54 -8.52
CA ILE A 30 6.76 6.93 -8.75
C ILE A 30 7.86 7.68 -9.48
N ILE A 31 9.09 7.70 -8.95
CA ILE A 31 10.22 8.45 -9.54
C ILE A 31 10.50 8.02 -10.97
N THR A 32 10.51 6.71 -11.24
CA THR A 32 10.83 6.17 -12.56
C THR A 32 9.65 6.19 -13.52
N GLY A 33 8.41 6.12 -13.01
CA GLY A 33 7.18 6.10 -13.81
C GLY A 33 6.72 7.48 -14.28
N LEU A 34 6.91 8.52 -13.47
CA LEU A 34 6.53 9.91 -13.80
C LEU A 34 7.08 10.41 -15.15
N PRO A 35 8.39 10.29 -15.47
CA PRO A 35 8.90 10.70 -16.78
C PRO A 35 8.42 9.81 -17.94
N LEU A 36 7.88 8.62 -17.67
CA LEU A 36 7.35 7.70 -18.68
C LEU A 36 5.89 7.98 -19.04
N ILE A 37 5.14 8.65 -18.14
CA ILE A 37 3.73 8.99 -18.35
C ILE A 37 3.54 10.40 -18.93
N SER A 38 4.40 11.37 -18.58
CA SER A 38 4.27 12.75 -19.06
C SER A 38 5.62 13.47 -19.19
N HIS A 39 5.74 14.29 -20.24
CA HIS A 39 6.88 15.17 -20.47
C HIS A 39 7.07 16.24 -19.39
N THR A 40 6.03 16.58 -18.62
CA THR A 40 6.13 17.51 -17.48
C THR A 40 7.17 17.06 -16.46
N PHE A 41 7.41 15.76 -16.35
CA PHE A 41 8.37 15.17 -15.42
C PHE A 41 9.72 14.82 -16.05
N SER A 42 10.01 15.33 -17.26
CA SER A 42 11.28 15.09 -17.95
C SER A 42 12.50 15.50 -17.12
N TRP A 43 12.36 16.49 -16.24
CA TRP A 43 13.42 16.91 -15.33
C TRP A 43 13.90 15.78 -14.41
N VAL A 44 13.03 14.83 -14.04
CA VAL A 44 13.42 13.65 -13.23
C VAL A 44 14.36 12.76 -14.04
N ALA A 45 13.98 12.46 -15.28
CA ALA A 45 14.83 11.69 -16.19
C ALA A 45 16.13 12.43 -16.51
N TYR A 46 16.11 13.76 -16.66
CA TYR A 46 17.32 14.55 -16.85
C TYR A 46 18.30 14.40 -15.68
N ILE A 47 17.84 14.54 -14.42
CA ILE A 47 18.68 14.38 -13.23
C ILE A 47 19.31 12.98 -13.18
N ILE A 48 18.54 11.94 -13.47
CA ILE A 48 19.03 10.55 -13.51
C ILE A 48 20.01 10.34 -14.68
N GLY A 49 19.77 11.01 -15.81
CA GLY A 49 20.54 10.88 -17.04
C GLY A 49 21.91 11.54 -17.00
N VAL A 50 22.06 12.71 -16.38
CA VAL A 50 23.32 13.48 -16.31
C VAL A 50 24.52 12.65 -15.84
N PRO A 51 24.47 11.91 -14.71
CA PRO A 51 25.62 11.11 -14.29
C PRO A 51 25.91 9.94 -15.22
N VAL A 52 24.88 9.42 -15.91
CA VAL A 52 25.02 8.26 -16.80
C VAL A 52 25.50 8.68 -18.19
N SER A 53 25.14 9.88 -18.67
CA SER A 53 25.55 10.38 -19.98
C SER A 53 27.04 10.64 -20.09
N VAL A 54 27.77 10.80 -18.97
CA VAL A 54 29.24 10.92 -18.96
C VAL A 54 29.93 9.69 -19.57
N PHE A 55 29.27 8.53 -19.54
CA PHE A 55 29.79 7.28 -20.13
C PHE A 55 29.50 7.12 -21.62
N TYR A 56 28.81 8.07 -22.26
CA TYR A 56 28.42 8.00 -23.67
C TYR A 56 28.79 9.30 -24.40
N SER A 57 29.40 9.19 -25.59
CA SER A 57 29.70 10.36 -26.41
C SER A 57 28.47 10.82 -27.20
N ASN A 58 28.18 12.13 -27.19
CA ASN A 58 27.15 12.79 -28.01
C ASN A 58 25.71 12.28 -27.78
N VAL A 59 25.34 11.94 -26.54
CA VAL A 59 23.96 11.55 -26.20
C VAL A 59 23.34 12.56 -25.24
N GLU A 60 22.13 13.03 -25.58
CA GLU A 60 21.39 13.92 -24.68
C GLU A 60 21.03 13.21 -23.37
N PRO A 61 21.30 13.83 -22.20
CA PRO A 61 21.05 13.22 -20.90
C PRO A 61 19.61 12.76 -20.71
N ILE A 62 18.64 13.47 -21.29
CA ILE A 62 17.22 13.12 -21.17
C ILE A 62 16.89 11.76 -21.78
N TYR A 63 17.47 11.40 -22.93
CA TYR A 63 17.21 10.11 -23.58
C TYR A 63 17.78 8.97 -22.75
N VAL A 64 19.01 9.13 -22.25
CA VAL A 64 19.66 8.16 -21.37
C VAL A 64 18.84 7.98 -20.11
N GLY A 65 18.43 9.08 -19.48
CA GLY A 65 17.59 9.09 -18.29
C GLY A 65 16.28 8.34 -18.45
N ILE A 66 15.56 8.54 -19.57
CA ILE A 66 14.32 7.82 -19.87
C ILE A 66 14.56 6.31 -19.97
N GLN A 67 15.67 5.88 -20.58
CA GLN A 67 15.99 4.45 -20.67
C GLN A 67 16.35 3.87 -19.30
N VAL A 68 17.15 4.59 -18.50
CA VAL A 68 17.47 4.19 -17.13
C VAL A 68 16.21 4.04 -16.29
N CYS A 69 15.31 5.04 -16.32
CA CYS A 69 14.02 4.97 -15.65
C CYS A 69 13.23 3.74 -16.07
N ARG A 70 13.15 3.45 -17.38
CA ARG A 70 12.44 2.28 -17.90
C ARG A 70 13.02 0.96 -17.42
N VAL A 71 14.35 0.83 -17.40
CA VAL A 71 15.03 -0.39 -16.92
C VAL A 71 14.80 -0.57 -15.43
N ILE A 72 15.04 0.47 -14.62
CA ILE A 72 14.84 0.42 -13.17
C ILE A 72 13.39 0.10 -12.83
N HIS A 73 12.42 0.73 -13.50
CA HIS A 73 10.99 0.49 -13.25
C HIS A 73 10.62 -0.99 -13.45
N ARG A 74 11.12 -1.62 -14.51
CA ARG A 74 10.87 -3.04 -14.82
C ARG A 74 11.54 -3.97 -13.83
N ILE A 75 12.80 -3.72 -13.48
CA ILE A 75 13.51 -4.53 -12.48
C ILE A 75 12.81 -4.42 -11.12
N THR A 76 12.42 -3.21 -10.73
CA THR A 76 11.65 -2.95 -9.50
C THR A 76 10.33 -3.70 -9.51
N ALA A 77 9.63 -3.79 -10.66
CA ALA A 77 8.40 -4.56 -10.81
C ALA A 77 8.60 -6.04 -10.48
N VAL A 78 9.65 -6.65 -11.04
CA VAL A 78 9.98 -8.06 -10.76
C VAL A 78 10.33 -8.27 -9.29
N LEU A 79 11.20 -7.42 -8.72
CA LEU A 79 11.60 -7.51 -7.32
C LEU A 79 10.40 -7.34 -6.38
N TRP A 80 9.51 -6.40 -6.67
CA TRP A 80 8.30 -6.18 -5.90
C TRP A 80 7.37 -7.40 -5.94
N ILE A 81 7.12 -7.98 -7.12
CA ILE A 81 6.28 -9.18 -7.28
C ILE A 81 6.85 -10.33 -6.43
N VAL A 82 8.15 -10.61 -6.56
CA VAL A 82 8.81 -11.69 -5.81
C VAL A 82 8.74 -11.43 -4.30
N THR A 83 9.00 -10.20 -3.87
CA THR A 83 8.93 -9.79 -2.46
C THR A 83 7.52 -9.88 -1.89
N SER A 84 6.49 -9.73 -2.73
CA SER A 84 5.09 -9.79 -2.32
C SER A 84 4.58 -11.21 -2.10
N ILE A 85 5.19 -12.23 -2.72
CA ILE A 85 4.74 -13.62 -2.60
C ILE A 85 4.70 -14.10 -1.14
N PRO A 86 5.78 -13.99 -0.33
CA PRO A 86 5.75 -14.45 1.06
C PRO A 86 4.71 -13.69 1.89
N PHE A 87 4.56 -12.38 1.64
CA PHE A 87 3.55 -11.57 2.34
C PHE A 87 2.14 -12.04 2.02
N VAL A 88 1.81 -12.24 0.75
CA VAL A 88 0.49 -12.77 0.33
C VAL A 88 0.22 -14.12 0.98
N LEU A 89 1.19 -15.05 0.97
CA LEU A 89 1.06 -16.34 1.64
C LEU A 89 0.74 -16.18 3.13
N THR A 90 1.46 -15.30 3.85
CA THR A 90 1.16 -15.07 5.27
C THR A 90 -0.24 -14.47 5.52
N MET A 91 -0.72 -13.62 4.60
CA MET A 91 -2.04 -13.00 4.72
C MET A 91 -3.17 -13.97 4.41
N LEU A 92 -2.97 -14.94 3.50
CA LEU A 92 -3.97 -15.98 3.21
C LEU A 92 -4.26 -16.87 4.43
N PHE A 93 -3.25 -17.14 5.25
CA PHE A 93 -3.40 -17.92 6.49
C PHE A 93 -3.73 -17.08 7.73
N THR A 94 -3.95 -15.77 7.56
CA THR A 94 -4.37 -14.90 8.67
C THR A 94 -5.83 -15.14 9.00
N LYS A 95 -6.17 -15.17 10.30
CA LYS A 95 -7.56 -15.37 10.77
C LYS A 95 -8.42 -14.15 10.43
N TRP A 96 -9.06 -14.17 9.26
CA TRP A 96 -9.94 -13.09 8.77
C TRP A 96 -11.13 -12.79 9.68
N GLU A 97 -11.56 -13.76 10.50
CA GLU A 97 -12.60 -13.58 11.52
C GLU A 97 -12.22 -12.53 12.57
N LEU A 98 -10.94 -12.45 12.95
CA LEU A 98 -10.41 -11.42 13.86
C LEU A 98 -10.28 -10.05 13.19
N ALA A 99 -10.20 -10.03 11.86
CA ALA A 99 -10.14 -8.79 11.08
C ALA A 99 -11.53 -8.17 10.93
N LEU A 100 -12.53 -8.95 10.51
CA LEU A 100 -13.88 -8.45 10.20
C LEU A 100 -14.78 -8.35 11.44
N ARG A 101 -14.73 -9.34 12.34
CA ARG A 101 -15.60 -9.47 13.52
C ARG A 101 -17.09 -9.14 13.29
N LYS A 102 -17.62 -9.54 12.15
CA LYS A 102 -19.07 -9.56 11.94
C LYS A 102 -19.70 -10.60 12.89
N ARG A 103 -20.77 -10.26 13.60
CA ARG A 103 -21.47 -11.25 14.44
C ARG A 103 -22.16 -12.31 13.57
N LYS A 104 -22.28 -13.54 14.09
CA LYS A 104 -22.76 -14.70 13.32
C LYS A 104 -24.18 -14.51 12.77
N ASP A 105 -25.02 -13.81 13.53
CA ASP A 105 -26.43 -13.53 13.29
C ASP A 105 -26.71 -12.13 12.71
N GLU A 106 -25.69 -11.27 12.62
CA GLU A 106 -25.84 -9.90 12.12
C GLU A 106 -25.94 -9.86 10.59
N SER A 107 -26.78 -8.98 10.04
CA SER A 107 -26.84 -8.75 8.59
C SER A 107 -25.65 -7.92 8.11
N TRP A 108 -25.25 -8.09 6.84
CA TRP A 108 -24.17 -7.27 6.26
C TRP A 108 -24.47 -5.77 6.27
N THR A 109 -25.73 -5.38 6.12
CA THR A 109 -26.15 -3.97 6.14
C THR A 109 -26.00 -3.35 7.52
N ALA A 110 -26.42 -4.06 8.58
CA ALA A 110 -26.21 -3.63 9.96
C ALA A 110 -24.72 -3.52 10.29
N TYR A 111 -23.94 -4.55 9.89
CA TYR A 111 -22.50 -4.56 10.06
C TYR A 111 -21.82 -3.35 9.40
N ILE A 112 -22.08 -3.08 8.12
CA ILE A 112 -21.47 -1.96 7.41
C ILE A 112 -21.85 -0.62 8.05
N LYS A 113 -23.13 -0.44 8.40
CA LYS A 113 -23.61 0.80 9.02
C LYS A 113 -22.91 1.11 10.34
N GLU A 114 -22.80 0.12 11.21
CA GLU A 114 -22.12 0.27 12.50
C GLU A 114 -20.59 0.46 12.33
N GLU A 115 -19.93 -0.22 11.38
CA GLU A 115 -18.51 0.03 11.08
C GLU A 115 -18.26 1.45 10.56
N LEU A 116 -19.14 1.97 9.71
CA LEU A 116 -19.04 3.35 9.22
C LEU A 116 -19.20 4.35 10.36
N GLN A 117 -20.09 4.05 11.32
CA GLN A 117 -20.25 4.87 12.52
C GLN A 117 -18.99 4.81 13.40
N ASP A 118 -18.41 3.63 13.61
CA ASP A 118 -17.15 3.46 14.36
C ASP A 118 -15.98 4.18 13.67
N MET A 119 -15.91 4.16 12.33
CA MET A 119 -14.94 4.94 11.57
C MET A 119 -15.12 6.44 11.76
N LYS A 120 -16.36 6.95 11.73
CA LYS A 120 -16.64 8.36 12.06
C LYS A 120 -16.16 8.67 13.48
N THR A 121 -16.49 7.82 14.46
CA THR A 121 -16.08 8.02 15.85
C THR A 121 -14.56 8.06 16.01
N MET A 122 -13.82 7.23 15.28
CA MET A 122 -12.36 7.25 15.29
C MET A 122 -11.75 8.47 14.59
N TYR A 123 -12.19 8.79 13.39
CA TYR A 123 -11.49 9.73 12.52
C TYR A 123 -12.06 11.15 12.53
N ILE A 124 -13.29 11.33 13.01
CA ILE A 124 -13.96 12.64 13.09
C ILE A 124 -14.17 13.05 14.54
N ASP A 125 -14.65 12.13 15.39
CA ASP A 125 -14.94 12.44 16.80
C ASP A 125 -13.71 12.25 17.72
N PHE A 126 -12.58 11.78 17.17
CA PHE A 126 -11.33 11.50 17.89
C PHE A 126 -11.51 10.59 19.12
N ASN A 127 -12.42 9.64 19.03
CA ASN A 127 -12.78 8.75 20.13
C ASN A 127 -12.65 7.27 19.73
N TYR A 128 -12.68 6.37 20.72
CA TYR A 128 -12.50 4.95 20.50
C TYR A 128 -13.78 4.27 19.99
N PRO A 129 -13.65 3.32 19.05
CA PRO A 129 -14.79 2.60 18.50
C PRO A 129 -15.34 1.61 19.53
N LYS A 130 -16.57 1.15 19.34
CA LYS A 130 -17.19 0.19 20.26
C LYS A 130 -16.91 -1.27 19.90
N ARG A 131 -16.72 -1.57 18.62
CA ARG A 131 -16.74 -2.95 18.12
C ARG A 131 -15.69 -3.29 17.07
N THR A 132 -14.95 -2.31 16.56
CA THR A 132 -13.89 -2.52 15.56
C THR A 132 -12.97 -3.69 15.91
N GLY A 133 -12.75 -4.59 14.94
CA GLY A 133 -11.82 -5.71 15.02
C GLY A 133 -10.35 -5.26 14.95
N LYS A 134 -9.46 -6.15 14.48
CA LYS A 134 -8.05 -5.78 14.26
C LYS A 134 -7.92 -4.65 13.23
N TYR A 135 -8.76 -4.68 12.20
CA TYR A 135 -8.82 -3.67 11.16
C TYR A 135 -10.25 -3.15 11.07
N ASN A 136 -10.42 -1.83 10.88
CA ASN A 136 -11.74 -1.29 10.57
C ASN A 136 -12.11 -1.55 9.10
N LEU A 137 -13.40 -1.36 8.77
CA LEU A 137 -13.91 -1.55 7.41
C LEU A 137 -13.10 -0.80 6.35
N GLY A 138 -12.68 0.44 6.62
CA GLY A 138 -11.88 1.25 5.71
C GLY A 138 -10.50 0.63 5.43
N GLN A 139 -9.84 0.10 6.45
CA GLN A 139 -8.55 -0.60 6.30
C GLN A 139 -8.69 -1.92 5.53
N ILE A 140 -9.81 -2.63 5.71
CA ILE A 140 -10.09 -3.87 4.97
C ILE A 140 -10.37 -3.55 3.50
N ALA A 141 -11.25 -2.58 3.23
CA ALA A 141 -11.55 -2.11 1.88
C ALA A 141 -10.29 -1.58 1.17
N ALA A 142 -9.45 -0.82 1.88
CA ALA A 142 -8.14 -0.39 1.42
C ALA A 142 -7.24 -1.57 1.03
N GLY A 143 -7.13 -2.57 1.90
CA GLY A 143 -6.32 -3.77 1.63
C GLY A 143 -6.80 -4.52 0.38
N LEU A 144 -8.12 -4.71 0.24
CA LEU A 144 -8.72 -5.34 -0.95
C LEU A 144 -8.49 -4.52 -2.22
N ALA A 145 -8.63 -3.20 -2.14
CA ALA A 145 -8.36 -2.30 -3.27
C ALA A 145 -6.88 -2.39 -3.69
N VAL A 146 -5.94 -2.36 -2.74
CA VAL A 146 -4.51 -2.52 -3.02
C VAL A 146 -4.24 -3.85 -3.72
N ILE A 147 -4.84 -4.95 -3.28
CA ILE A 147 -4.68 -6.26 -3.94
C ILE A 147 -5.22 -6.22 -5.37
N ALA A 148 -6.47 -5.75 -5.56
CA ALA A 148 -7.10 -5.70 -6.87
C ALA A 148 -6.32 -4.83 -7.86
N PHE A 149 -5.94 -3.62 -7.46
CA PHE A 149 -5.17 -2.71 -8.31
C PHE A 149 -3.72 -3.19 -8.50
N SER A 150 -3.13 -3.90 -7.55
CA SER A 150 -1.82 -4.55 -7.73
C SER A 150 -1.86 -5.55 -8.88
N LEU A 151 -2.91 -6.39 -8.95
CA LEU A 151 -3.08 -7.33 -10.05
C LEU A 151 -3.25 -6.61 -11.39
N VAL A 152 -4.04 -5.53 -11.44
CA VAL A 152 -4.17 -4.69 -12.65
C VAL A 152 -2.81 -4.14 -13.07
N MET A 153 -2.01 -3.61 -12.14
CA MET A 153 -0.68 -3.06 -12.43
C MET A 153 0.29 -4.13 -12.93
N ILE A 154 0.26 -5.34 -12.36
CA ILE A 154 1.08 -6.47 -12.79
C ILE A 154 0.72 -6.87 -14.22
N VAL A 155 -0.57 -7.11 -14.50
CA VAL A 155 -1.03 -7.57 -15.82
C VAL A 155 -0.73 -6.53 -16.90
N THR A 156 -1.13 -5.28 -16.66
CA THR A 156 -0.91 -4.18 -17.61
C THR A 156 0.59 -3.91 -17.80
N GLY A 157 1.38 -3.92 -16.71
CA GLY A 157 2.82 -3.72 -16.74
C GLY A 157 3.56 -4.81 -17.53
N PHE A 158 3.14 -6.07 -17.37
CA PHE A 158 3.68 -7.20 -18.11
C PHE A 158 3.43 -7.05 -19.62
N ILE A 159 2.18 -6.77 -20.02
CA ILE A 159 1.85 -6.53 -21.44
C ILE A 159 2.65 -5.36 -22.02
N LEU A 160 2.82 -4.27 -21.26
CA LEU A 160 3.61 -3.11 -21.70
C LEU A 160 5.12 -3.38 -21.79
N CYS A 161 5.63 -4.37 -21.05
CA CYS A 161 7.02 -4.83 -21.20
C CYS A 161 7.22 -5.53 -22.55
N PHE A 162 6.26 -6.37 -22.94
CA PHE A 162 6.25 -7.15 -24.18
C PHE A 162 5.39 -6.51 -25.29
N ARG A 163 5.28 -5.18 -25.28
CA ARG A 163 4.35 -4.43 -26.15
C ARG A 163 4.48 -4.71 -27.66
N VAL A 164 5.60 -5.27 -28.11
CA VAL A 164 5.85 -5.62 -29.52
C VAL A 164 5.05 -6.85 -29.97
N ASP A 165 4.66 -7.70 -29.03
CA ASP A 165 3.93 -8.94 -29.29
C ASP A 165 2.41 -8.75 -29.26
N PHE A 166 1.93 -7.52 -29.03
CA PHE A 166 0.52 -7.19 -28.88
C PHE A 166 0.06 -6.13 -29.88
N SER A 167 -1.23 -6.12 -30.19
CA SER A 167 -1.82 -5.10 -31.06
C SER A 167 -1.68 -3.69 -30.46
N THR A 168 -1.63 -2.68 -31.32
CA THR A 168 -1.58 -1.27 -30.91
C THR A 168 -2.76 -0.87 -30.03
N THR A 169 -3.95 -1.41 -30.31
CA THR A 169 -5.17 -1.24 -29.50
C THR A 169 -4.98 -1.80 -28.10
N THR A 170 -4.50 -3.05 -27.99
CA THR A 170 -4.22 -3.69 -26.70
C THR A 170 -3.22 -2.88 -25.88
N VAL A 171 -2.10 -2.47 -26.49
CA VAL A 171 -1.07 -1.67 -25.81
C VAL A 171 -1.63 -0.34 -25.32
N SER A 172 -2.50 0.30 -26.10
CA SER A 172 -3.11 1.59 -25.74
C SER A 172 -4.07 1.46 -24.56
N ILE A 173 -4.90 0.42 -24.55
CA ILE A 173 -5.80 0.10 -23.43
C ILE A 173 -5.00 -0.25 -22.18
N MET A 174 -3.96 -1.08 -22.30
CA MET A 174 -3.11 -1.44 -21.15
C MET A 174 -2.38 -0.23 -20.59
N ARG A 175 -1.92 0.70 -21.43
CA ARG A 175 -1.34 1.97 -20.99
C ARG A 175 -2.35 2.81 -20.21
N LEU A 176 -3.58 2.92 -20.70
CA LEU A 176 -4.65 3.65 -19.99
C LEU A 176 -4.88 3.05 -18.59
N PHE A 177 -5.10 1.75 -18.50
CA PHE A 177 -5.34 1.09 -17.20
C PHE A 177 -4.13 1.14 -16.26
N HIS A 178 -2.90 1.04 -16.78
CA HIS A 178 -1.69 1.19 -15.98
C HIS A 178 -1.58 2.60 -15.40
N SER A 179 -1.89 3.63 -16.20
CA SER A 179 -1.92 5.02 -15.76
C SER A 179 -3.01 5.29 -14.73
N ILE A 180 -4.22 4.74 -14.92
CA ILE A 180 -5.31 4.83 -13.94
C ILE A 180 -4.91 4.14 -12.64
N GLY A 181 -4.34 2.94 -12.71
CA GLY A 181 -3.86 2.22 -11.54
C GLY A 181 -2.79 3.01 -10.77
N PHE A 182 -1.84 3.63 -11.47
CA PHE A 182 -0.87 4.55 -10.88
C PHE A 182 -1.56 5.70 -10.13
N LEU A 183 -2.53 6.38 -10.76
CA LEU A 183 -3.26 7.48 -10.11
C LEU A 183 -3.99 7.02 -8.84
N VAL A 184 -4.66 5.87 -8.90
CA VAL A 184 -5.32 5.27 -7.74
C VAL A 184 -4.32 4.99 -6.62
N PHE A 185 -3.15 4.43 -6.93
CA PHE A 185 -2.10 4.18 -5.93
C PHE A 185 -1.54 5.46 -5.30
N VAL A 186 -1.37 6.53 -6.08
CA VAL A 186 -0.90 7.82 -5.54
C VAL A 186 -1.93 8.43 -4.59
N ILE A 187 -3.21 8.45 -4.98
CA ILE A 187 -4.31 8.94 -4.12
C ILE A 187 -4.40 8.09 -2.86
N PHE A 188 -4.36 6.76 -3.02
CA PHE A 188 -4.36 5.82 -1.91
C PHE A 188 -3.19 6.08 -0.94
N LEU A 189 -1.97 6.28 -1.46
CA LEU A 189 -0.78 6.53 -0.65
C LEU A 189 -0.93 7.82 0.19
N ILE A 190 -1.47 8.89 -0.40
CA ILE A 190 -1.73 10.15 0.32
C ILE A 190 -2.73 9.92 1.46
N ILE A 191 -3.86 9.29 1.16
CA ILE A 191 -4.90 8.98 2.17
C ILE A 191 -4.33 8.06 3.26
N HIS A 192 -3.57 7.03 2.87
CA HIS A 192 -2.96 6.07 3.77
C HIS A 192 -1.99 6.74 4.73
N ILE A 193 -1.09 7.60 4.24
CA ILE A 193 -0.15 8.36 5.06
C ILE A 193 -0.90 9.29 6.01
N TYR A 194 -1.89 10.04 5.51
CA TYR A 194 -2.70 10.94 6.33
C TYR A 194 -3.39 10.19 7.49
N LEU A 195 -4.04 9.06 7.20
CA LEU A 195 -4.68 8.25 8.23
C LEU A 195 -3.66 7.58 9.16
N ALA A 196 -2.49 7.18 8.66
CA ALA A 196 -1.45 6.56 9.47
C ALA A 196 -0.86 7.52 10.51
N VAL A 197 -0.68 8.80 10.15
CA VAL A 197 -0.16 9.84 11.07
C VAL A 197 -1.25 10.47 11.95
N HIS A 198 -2.52 10.13 11.71
CA HIS A 198 -3.64 10.60 12.52
C HIS A 198 -3.43 10.26 14.01
N PRO A 199 -3.79 11.14 14.98
CA PRO A 199 -3.52 10.91 16.40
C PRO A 199 -4.03 9.56 16.95
N VAL A 200 -5.23 9.13 16.52
CA VAL A 200 -5.82 7.83 16.88
C VAL A 200 -4.99 6.63 16.38
N ASN A 201 -4.14 6.84 15.37
CA ASN A 201 -3.26 5.84 14.79
C ASN A 201 -1.81 5.89 15.26
N LYS A 202 -1.43 6.82 16.15
CA LYS A 202 -0.05 7.00 16.61
C LYS A 202 0.60 5.72 17.17
N ALA A 203 -0.12 4.96 18.00
CA ALA A 203 0.40 3.71 18.54
C ALA A 203 0.64 2.65 17.44
N GLY A 204 -0.29 2.53 16.50
CA GLY A 204 -0.15 1.64 15.34
C GLY A 204 0.97 2.06 14.39
N TYR A 205 1.14 3.36 14.16
CA TYR A 205 2.27 3.92 13.42
C TYR A 205 3.59 3.53 14.09
N ASN A 206 3.72 3.76 15.39
CA ASN A 206 4.92 3.40 16.14
C ASN A 206 5.18 1.89 16.07
N ALA A 207 4.16 1.06 16.26
CA ALA A 207 4.27 -0.39 16.16
C ALA A 207 4.78 -0.82 14.78
N MET A 208 4.25 -0.27 13.69
CA MET A 208 4.65 -0.62 12.32
C MET A 208 6.12 -0.31 12.03
N PHE A 209 6.63 0.83 12.52
CA PHE A 209 7.99 1.26 12.22
C PHE A 209 9.04 0.80 13.25
N ARG A 210 8.63 0.43 14.47
CA ARG A 210 9.52 0.03 15.56
C ARG A 210 9.51 -1.48 15.80
N ASP A 211 8.73 -1.93 16.78
CA ASP A 211 8.84 -3.25 17.41
C ASP A 211 7.59 -4.14 17.22
N GLY A 212 6.59 -3.66 16.48
CA GLY A 212 5.34 -4.37 16.21
C GLY A 212 4.36 -4.41 17.38
N LYS A 213 4.64 -3.71 18.49
CA LYS A 213 3.89 -3.85 19.74
C LYS A 213 3.10 -2.60 20.11
N ASP A 214 2.03 -2.82 20.85
CA ASP A 214 1.19 -1.79 21.48
C ASP A 214 0.87 -2.17 22.92
N ASP A 215 0.51 -1.19 23.74
CA ASP A 215 0.09 -1.41 25.12
C ASP A 215 -1.29 -2.09 25.11
N LEU A 216 -1.45 -3.16 25.88
CA LEU A 216 -2.66 -3.98 25.86
C LEU A 216 -3.93 -3.16 26.14
N GLU A 217 -3.86 -2.23 27.09
CA GLU A 217 -4.99 -1.37 27.46
C GLU A 217 -5.35 -0.39 26.35
N HIS A 218 -4.37 0.13 25.62
CA HIS A 218 -4.63 0.96 24.43
C HIS A 218 -5.22 0.11 23.30
N ALA A 219 -4.66 -1.08 23.06
CA ALA A 219 -5.17 -2.01 22.05
C ALA A 219 -6.61 -2.44 22.33
N LYS A 220 -7.00 -2.70 23.58
CA LYS A 220 -8.38 -3.02 23.97
C LYS A 220 -9.35 -1.88 23.71
N LYS A 221 -8.92 -0.62 23.91
CA LYS A 221 -9.75 0.56 23.62
C LYS A 221 -9.93 0.74 22.12
N LYS A 222 -8.86 0.63 21.36
CA LYS A 222 -8.87 0.90 19.91
C LYS A 222 -9.44 -0.24 19.07
N HIS A 223 -9.19 -1.46 19.50
CA HIS A 223 -9.57 -2.68 18.80
C HIS A 223 -10.32 -3.60 19.76
N PRO A 224 -11.45 -3.16 20.35
CA PRO A 224 -12.19 -3.95 21.34
C PRO A 224 -12.61 -5.31 20.77
N GLY A 225 -12.87 -5.33 19.46
CA GLY A 225 -13.14 -6.52 18.69
C GLY A 225 -11.96 -7.49 18.52
N MET A 226 -10.78 -7.27 19.08
CA MET A 226 -9.76 -8.33 19.16
C MET A 226 -9.86 -9.17 20.44
N PHE A 227 -10.53 -8.65 21.49
CA PHE A 227 -10.39 -9.19 22.85
C PHE A 227 -11.66 -9.76 23.45
N ILE A 228 -12.82 -9.45 22.87
CA ILE A 228 -14.08 -10.04 23.30
C ILE A 228 -14.06 -11.53 22.83
N LYS A 229 -14.49 -12.48 23.66
CA LYS A 229 -14.61 -13.90 23.25
C LYS A 229 -15.85 -14.13 22.40
#